data_AF-A0A3A8YAY9-F1
#
_entry.id   AF-A0A3A8YAY9-F1
#
_cell.length_a   1.000
_cell.length_b   1.000
_cell.length_c   1.000
_cell.angle_alpha   90.00
_cell.angle_beta   90.00
_cell.angle_gamma   90.00
#
_symmetry.space_group_name_H-M   'P 1'
#
loop_
_entity.id
_entity.type
_entity.pdbx_description
1 polymer ?
#
loop_
_entity_poly.entity_id
_entity_poly.type
_entity_poly.pdbx_seq_one_letter_code
_entity_poly.pdbx_strand_id
1 'polypeptide(L)'
;MFAKDTSKKIKATWQSKGRSGEHLCTIPPYGYMKDPEDKKRWIVDEEAAAIVQKIFSLCVDGLGPTQIAKWLQQSNVLNPTAYAHEKGLPVCNAPTANPYKWTNETVSRILERVEYLGHTVNFKTSKPSFKSKKKVWNNPSEWVIFENTQEAIIEESVFLVVQNIRQARRRPTKMGDMGMFSGLVYCADCGGKMYLCRANHFKPEQEYYICSTYRKDRSLCKTHSIRRVVLEEIVLRNLREAISYVTQYEDDFIQRAAERSLRERDKALAQKKAVLAQSEKRIAELDVIFKRIYEDNISGKLSDERFIKLSRDYEQEQEQLKAVAETLGREVKQQEQKKTNVRKFISVVKKYTDMT
;
A
#
# COMPACT_ATOMS: atom_id res chain seq x y z
N MET A 1 -39.06 -6.34 17.27
CA MET A 1 -38.04 -7.43 17.23
C MET A 1 -37.66 -7.80 15.79
N PHE A 2 -38.64 -8.03 14.91
CA PHE A 2 -38.47 -8.46 13.50
C PHE A 2 -37.42 -7.71 12.66
N ALA A 3 -37.43 -6.37 12.64
CA ALA A 3 -36.50 -5.62 11.78
C ALA A 3 -35.01 -5.85 12.11
N LYS A 4 -34.68 -6.06 13.40
CA LYS A 4 -33.30 -6.32 13.84
C LYS A 4 -32.84 -7.70 13.38
N ASP A 5 -33.72 -8.70 13.47
CA ASP A 5 -33.38 -10.08 13.10
C ASP A 5 -33.33 -10.26 11.58
N THR A 6 -34.24 -9.64 10.82
CA THR A 6 -34.15 -9.57 9.37
C THR A 6 -32.84 -8.91 8.93
N SER A 7 -32.46 -7.79 9.57
CA SER A 7 -31.19 -7.13 9.26
C SER A 7 -29.97 -8.02 9.56
N LYS A 8 -29.97 -8.77 10.66
CA LYS A 8 -28.91 -9.75 10.97
C LYS A 8 -28.83 -10.85 9.92
N LYS A 9 -29.96 -11.43 9.52
CA LYS A 9 -30.02 -12.48 8.49
C LYS A 9 -29.48 -11.98 7.15
N ILE A 10 -29.95 -10.81 6.70
CA ILE A 10 -29.45 -10.16 5.48
C ILE A 10 -27.94 -9.95 5.57
N LYS A 11 -27.44 -9.39 6.69
CA LYS A 11 -26.00 -9.18 6.88
C LYS A 11 -25.21 -10.50 6.83
N ALA A 12 -25.73 -11.57 7.42
CA ALA A 12 -25.11 -12.90 7.35
C ALA A 12 -25.08 -13.45 5.92
N THR A 13 -26.14 -13.27 5.13
CA THR A 13 -26.16 -13.64 3.71
C THR A 13 -25.11 -12.87 2.90
N TRP A 14 -25.02 -11.55 3.08
CA TRP A 14 -24.00 -10.72 2.41
C TRP A 14 -22.58 -11.06 2.86
N GLN A 15 -22.39 -11.41 4.14
CA GLN A 15 -21.10 -11.88 4.66
C GLN A 15 -20.71 -13.21 4.01
N SER A 16 -21.63 -14.18 3.93
CA SER A 16 -21.39 -15.47 3.28
C SER A 16 -21.01 -15.29 1.81
N LYS A 17 -21.82 -14.55 1.04
CA LYS A 17 -21.52 -14.24 -0.38
C LYS A 17 -20.20 -13.52 -0.56
N GLY A 18 -19.93 -12.51 0.26
CA GLY A 18 -18.69 -11.73 0.15
C GLY A 18 -17.45 -12.55 0.51
N ARG A 19 -17.59 -13.54 1.40
CA ARG A 19 -16.52 -14.47 1.78
C ARG A 19 -16.33 -15.63 0.81
N SER A 20 -17.28 -15.89 -0.08
CA SER A 20 -17.15 -16.89 -1.14
C SER A 20 -16.55 -16.33 -2.43
N GLY A 21 -16.10 -15.06 -2.44
CA GLY A 21 -15.56 -14.39 -3.63
C GLY A 21 -16.61 -13.80 -4.57
N GLU A 22 -17.91 -13.88 -4.26
CA GLU A 22 -18.94 -13.24 -5.09
C GLU A 22 -18.81 -11.71 -5.02
N HIS A 23 -18.90 -11.03 -6.16
CA HIS A 23 -18.91 -9.57 -6.20
C HIS A 23 -20.13 -9.03 -5.45
N LEU A 24 -19.89 -8.31 -4.35
CA LEU A 24 -20.99 -7.65 -3.63
C LEU A 24 -21.43 -6.33 -4.29
N CYS A 25 -20.63 -5.80 -5.21
CA CYS A 25 -20.93 -4.54 -5.88
C CYS A 25 -21.93 -4.76 -7.01
N THR A 26 -23.02 -3.98 -7.01
CA THR A 26 -24.05 -4.06 -8.04
C THR A 26 -23.58 -3.47 -9.37
N ILE A 27 -22.69 -2.48 -9.35
CA ILE A 27 -22.19 -1.74 -10.51
C ILE A 27 -20.68 -1.99 -10.62
N PRO A 28 -20.20 -2.64 -11.69
CA PRO A 28 -18.76 -2.86 -11.89
C PRO A 28 -17.96 -1.55 -11.99
N PRO A 29 -16.65 -1.58 -11.69
CA PRO A 29 -15.73 -0.50 -12.03
C PRO A 29 -15.75 -0.17 -13.53
N TYR A 30 -15.50 1.10 -13.88
CA TYR A 30 -15.31 1.51 -15.27
C TYR A 30 -14.18 0.70 -15.92
N GLY A 31 -14.39 0.14 -17.12
CA GLY A 31 -13.50 -0.84 -17.75
C GLY A 31 -14.00 -2.29 -17.65
N TYR A 32 -14.95 -2.56 -16.74
CA TYR A 32 -15.64 -3.84 -16.64
C TYR A 32 -17.14 -3.67 -16.85
N MET A 33 -17.78 -4.72 -17.37
CA MET A 33 -19.23 -4.86 -17.41
C MET A 33 -19.66 -6.22 -16.84
N LYS A 34 -20.95 -6.37 -16.54
CA LYS A 34 -21.48 -7.68 -16.13
C LYS A 34 -21.60 -8.57 -17.35
N ASP A 35 -21.25 -9.83 -17.18
CA ASP A 35 -21.53 -10.85 -18.19
C ASP A 35 -23.06 -10.92 -18.44
N PRO A 36 -23.52 -10.84 -19.70
CA PRO A 36 -24.93 -11.02 -20.06
C PRO A 36 -25.51 -12.36 -19.60
N GLU A 37 -24.69 -13.43 -19.65
CA GLU A 37 -25.09 -14.80 -19.33
C GLU A 37 -24.99 -15.09 -17.82
N ASP A 38 -23.95 -14.56 -17.15
CA ASP A 38 -23.79 -14.65 -15.69
C ASP A 38 -23.59 -13.28 -15.04
N LYS A 39 -24.68 -12.68 -14.55
CA LYS A 39 -24.66 -11.37 -13.86
C LYS A 39 -23.74 -11.31 -12.63
N LYS A 40 -23.23 -12.44 -12.13
CA LYS A 40 -22.24 -12.50 -11.04
C LYS A 40 -20.79 -12.36 -11.51
N ARG A 41 -20.51 -12.53 -12.80
CA ARG A 41 -19.18 -12.38 -13.39
C ARG A 41 -19.00 -11.01 -14.02
N TRP A 42 -17.78 -10.50 -13.97
CA TRP A 42 -17.38 -9.30 -14.68
C TRP A 42 -16.51 -9.68 -15.88
N ILE A 43 -16.83 -9.11 -17.03
CA ILE A 43 -16.06 -9.22 -18.26
C ILE A 43 -15.46 -7.85 -18.61
N VAL A 44 -14.38 -7.86 -19.38
CA VAL A 44 -13.72 -6.63 -19.83
C VAL A 44 -14.63 -5.91 -20.82
N ASP A 45 -14.81 -4.61 -20.59
CA ASP A 45 -15.37 -3.70 -21.58
C ASP A 45 -14.22 -3.08 -22.36
N GLU A 46 -13.89 -3.63 -23.53
CA GLU A 46 -12.71 -3.25 -24.32
C GLU A 46 -12.56 -1.74 -24.53
N GLU A 47 -13.65 -1.03 -24.82
CA GLU A 47 -13.62 0.42 -25.06
C GLU A 47 -13.24 1.18 -23.78
N ALA A 48 -13.90 0.87 -22.67
CA ALA A 48 -13.61 1.48 -21.39
C ALA A 48 -12.26 1.03 -20.81
N ALA A 49 -11.85 -0.22 -21.05
CA ALA A 49 -10.61 -0.81 -20.61
C ALA A 49 -9.40 -0.18 -21.31
N ALA A 50 -9.51 0.11 -22.62
CA ALA A 50 -8.49 0.87 -23.34
C ALA A 50 -8.24 2.26 -22.72
N ILE A 51 -9.30 2.94 -22.27
CA ILE A 51 -9.17 4.22 -21.55
C ILE A 51 -8.49 4.02 -20.19
N VAL A 52 -8.82 2.97 -19.45
CA VAL A 52 -8.14 2.63 -18.19
C VAL A 52 -6.65 2.38 -18.43
N GLN A 53 -6.29 1.56 -19.41
CA GLN A 53 -4.89 1.31 -19.80
C GLN A 53 -4.18 2.61 -20.19
N LYS A 54 -4.85 3.49 -20.95
CA LYS A 54 -4.30 4.80 -21.30
C LYS A 54 -4.06 5.68 -20.08
N ILE A 55 -4.96 5.67 -19.09
CA ILE A 55 -4.80 6.40 -17.82
C ILE A 55 -3.56 5.92 -17.07
N PHE A 56 -3.34 4.61 -16.99
CA PHE A 56 -2.14 4.04 -16.36
C PHE A 56 -0.87 4.41 -17.11
N SER A 57 -0.86 4.27 -18.45
CA SER A 57 0.27 4.68 -19.31
C SER A 57 0.63 6.15 -19.12
N LEU A 58 -0.34 7.06 -19.15
CA LEU A 58 -0.08 8.50 -18.94
C LEU A 58 0.49 8.78 -17.54
N CYS A 59 0.12 7.99 -16.53
CA CYS A 59 0.70 8.12 -15.20
C CYS A 59 2.15 7.64 -15.16
N VAL A 60 2.49 6.57 -15.90
CA VAL A 60 3.87 6.10 -16.09
C VAL A 60 4.72 7.16 -16.78
N ASP A 61 4.15 7.88 -17.76
CA ASP A 61 4.78 9.03 -18.42
C ASP A 61 4.95 10.27 -17.50
N GLY A 62 4.52 10.17 -16.24
CA GLY A 62 4.70 11.21 -15.22
C GLY A 62 3.55 12.19 -15.10
N LEU A 63 2.47 12.05 -15.88
CA LEU A 63 1.30 12.95 -15.76
C LEU A 63 0.53 12.67 -14.47
N GLY A 64 0.10 13.75 -13.82
CA GLY A 64 -0.67 13.67 -12.57
C GLY A 64 -2.15 13.49 -12.81
N PRO A 65 -2.94 13.05 -11.82
CA PRO A 65 -4.38 12.85 -11.99
C PRO A 65 -5.11 14.07 -12.56
N THR A 66 -4.69 15.29 -12.19
CA THR A 66 -5.24 16.53 -12.76
C THR A 66 -4.84 16.76 -14.22
N GLN A 67 -3.60 16.43 -14.60
CA GLN A 67 -3.13 16.55 -15.99
C GLN A 67 -3.81 15.50 -16.87
N ILE A 68 -3.92 14.26 -16.39
CA ILE A 68 -4.63 13.17 -17.07
C ILE A 68 -6.10 13.55 -17.26
N ALA A 69 -6.78 14.07 -16.23
CA ALA A 69 -8.17 14.50 -16.34
C ALA A 69 -8.36 15.59 -17.42
N LYS A 70 -7.43 16.56 -17.50
CA LYS A 70 -7.45 17.59 -18.57
C LYS A 70 -7.23 16.98 -19.94
N TRP A 71 -6.28 16.05 -20.06
CA TRP A 71 -5.99 15.36 -21.32
C TRP A 71 -7.19 14.56 -21.82
N LEU A 72 -7.88 13.83 -20.94
CA LEU A 72 -9.10 13.08 -21.26
C LEU A 72 -10.22 14.00 -21.72
N GLN A 73 -10.40 15.14 -21.04
CA GLN A 73 -11.39 16.15 -21.42
C GLN A 73 -11.06 16.78 -22.79
N GLN A 74 -9.79 17.11 -23.06
CA GLN A 74 -9.35 17.65 -24.35
C GLN A 74 -9.47 16.64 -25.50
N SER A 75 -9.31 15.36 -25.18
CA SER A 75 -9.47 14.26 -26.12
C SER A 75 -10.94 13.84 -26.31
N ASN A 76 -11.90 14.59 -25.74
CA ASN A 76 -13.34 14.31 -25.77
C ASN A 76 -13.69 12.88 -25.33
N VAL A 77 -12.98 12.35 -24.33
CA VAL A 77 -13.30 11.04 -23.73
C VAL A 77 -14.46 11.21 -22.75
N LEU A 78 -15.53 10.44 -22.95
CA LEU A 78 -16.68 10.43 -22.05
C LEU A 78 -16.25 10.05 -20.64
N ASN A 79 -16.74 10.78 -19.64
CA ASN A 79 -16.52 10.40 -18.26
C ASN A 79 -17.30 9.10 -17.93
N PRO A 80 -16.92 8.34 -16.89
CA PRO A 80 -17.52 7.04 -16.61
C PRO A 80 -19.05 7.08 -16.39
N THR A 81 -19.59 8.19 -15.88
CA THR A 81 -21.04 8.34 -15.68
C THR A 81 -21.73 8.54 -17.02
N ALA A 82 -21.22 9.44 -17.87
CA ALA A 82 -21.77 9.70 -19.19
C ALA A 82 -21.68 8.46 -20.10
N TYR A 83 -20.53 7.79 -20.11
CA TYR A 83 -20.32 6.54 -20.82
C TYR A 83 -21.34 5.46 -20.42
N ALA A 84 -21.59 5.29 -19.10
CA ALA A 84 -22.56 4.33 -18.62
C ALA A 84 -23.99 4.64 -19.10
N HIS A 85 -24.40 5.92 -19.11
CA HIS A 85 -25.71 6.32 -19.64
C HIS A 85 -25.83 6.04 -21.15
N GLU A 86 -24.79 6.35 -21.93
CA GLU A 86 -24.78 6.14 -23.37
C GLU A 86 -24.86 4.65 -23.75
N LYS A 87 -24.15 3.79 -23.02
CA LYS A 87 -24.15 2.33 -23.23
C LYS A 87 -25.31 1.61 -22.53
N GLY A 88 -26.21 2.32 -21.84
CA GLY A 88 -27.31 1.71 -21.08
C GLY A 88 -26.87 0.87 -19.88
N LEU A 89 -25.66 1.11 -19.35
CA LEU A 89 -25.10 0.40 -18.21
C LEU A 89 -25.68 0.91 -16.88
N PRO A 90 -25.72 0.07 -15.82
CA PRO A 90 -26.20 0.49 -14.50
C PRO A 90 -25.37 1.65 -13.92
N VAL A 91 -26.03 2.74 -13.52
CA VAL A 91 -25.38 3.93 -12.96
C VAL A 91 -26.23 4.55 -11.84
N CYS A 92 -25.58 4.98 -10.75
CA CYS A 92 -26.27 5.62 -9.62
C CYS A 92 -26.32 7.14 -9.71
N ASN A 93 -25.46 7.75 -10.52
CA ASN A 93 -25.31 9.20 -10.61
C ASN A 93 -26.12 9.74 -11.78
N ALA A 94 -26.73 10.91 -11.59
CA ALA A 94 -27.33 11.66 -12.69
C ALA A 94 -26.25 12.06 -13.72
N PRO A 95 -26.62 12.22 -15.00
CA PRO A 95 -25.72 12.72 -16.03
C PRO A 95 -25.10 14.06 -15.61
N THR A 96 -23.82 14.22 -15.87
CA THR A 96 -23.10 15.48 -15.63
C THR A 96 -23.43 16.48 -16.74
N ALA A 97 -23.56 17.76 -16.39
CA ALA A 97 -23.81 18.84 -17.36
C ALA A 97 -22.80 18.89 -18.52
N ASN A 98 -21.54 18.49 -18.27
CA ASN A 98 -20.55 18.25 -19.32
C ASN A 98 -20.12 16.78 -19.29
N PRO A 99 -20.45 15.98 -20.32
CA PRO A 99 -20.15 14.55 -20.37
C PRO A 99 -18.66 14.23 -20.49
N TYR A 100 -17.82 15.19 -20.90
CA TYR A 100 -16.37 15.03 -21.05
C TYR A 100 -15.58 15.54 -19.83
N LYS A 101 -16.26 16.05 -18.80
CA LYS A 101 -15.58 16.58 -17.61
C LYS A 101 -15.08 15.44 -16.71
N TRP A 102 -13.79 15.15 -16.81
CA TRP A 102 -13.08 14.27 -15.88
C TRP A 102 -12.60 15.05 -14.65
N THR A 103 -12.74 14.45 -13.46
CA THR A 103 -12.17 15.02 -12.23
C THR A 103 -10.89 14.28 -11.82
N ASN A 104 -9.99 14.97 -11.14
CA ASN A 104 -8.78 14.38 -10.57
C ASN A 104 -9.10 13.26 -9.57
N GLU A 105 -10.21 13.35 -8.82
CA GLU A 105 -10.64 12.28 -7.91
C GLU A 105 -11.04 11.03 -8.68
N THR A 106 -11.73 11.19 -9.82
CA THR A 106 -12.14 10.06 -10.66
C THR A 106 -10.92 9.31 -11.18
N VAL A 107 -9.93 10.03 -11.72
CA VAL A 107 -8.66 9.45 -12.20
C VAL A 107 -7.88 8.83 -11.05
N SER A 108 -7.77 9.51 -9.90
CA SER A 108 -7.04 8.98 -8.73
C SER A 108 -7.64 7.67 -8.24
N ARG A 109 -8.98 7.58 -8.19
CA ARG A 109 -9.69 6.37 -7.79
C ARG A 109 -9.49 5.23 -8.79
N ILE A 110 -9.36 5.52 -10.09
CA ILE A 110 -9.04 4.50 -11.10
C ILE A 110 -7.64 3.95 -10.85
N LEU A 111 -6.65 4.82 -10.68
CA LEU A 111 -5.26 4.44 -10.44
C LEU A 111 -5.06 3.66 -9.13
N GLU A 112 -5.96 3.76 -8.14
CA GLU A 112 -5.86 3.07 -6.84
C GLU A 112 -6.62 1.74 -6.76
N ARG A 113 -7.47 1.44 -7.75
CA ARG A 113 -8.36 0.27 -7.69
C ARG A 113 -7.60 -1.01 -8.01
N VAL A 114 -7.40 -1.82 -6.99
CA VAL A 114 -6.84 -3.19 -7.07
C VAL A 114 -7.70 -4.10 -7.97
N GLU A 115 -8.99 -3.80 -8.14
CA GLU A 115 -9.87 -4.56 -9.03
C GLU A 115 -9.40 -4.61 -10.49
N TYR A 116 -8.56 -3.66 -10.93
CA TYR A 116 -7.94 -3.68 -12.27
C TYR A 116 -6.85 -4.75 -12.46
N LEU A 117 -6.37 -5.34 -11.36
CA LEU A 117 -5.50 -6.52 -11.36
C LEU A 117 -6.29 -7.83 -11.51
N GLY A 118 -7.60 -7.76 -11.75
CA GLY A 118 -8.44 -8.95 -11.86
C GLY A 118 -8.90 -9.52 -10.50
N HIS A 119 -8.81 -8.74 -9.43
CA HIS A 119 -9.17 -9.18 -8.07
C HIS A 119 -10.56 -8.69 -7.64
N THR A 120 -11.25 -9.47 -6.80
CA THR A 120 -12.46 -9.03 -6.10
C THR A 120 -12.11 -8.49 -4.74
N VAL A 121 -12.48 -7.25 -4.44
CA VAL A 121 -12.26 -6.65 -3.12
C VAL A 121 -13.59 -6.37 -2.43
N ASN A 122 -13.90 -7.19 -1.42
CA ASN A 122 -15.11 -7.11 -0.64
C ASN A 122 -14.88 -6.41 0.72
N PHE A 123 -15.98 -5.95 1.33
CA PHE A 123 -15.99 -5.31 2.66
C PHE A 123 -15.18 -4.02 2.81
N LYS A 124 -15.01 -3.25 1.73
CA LYS A 124 -14.40 -1.89 1.80
C LYS A 124 -15.12 -0.92 2.72
N THR A 125 -16.43 -1.09 2.86
CA THR A 125 -17.27 -0.22 3.69
C THR A 125 -18.24 -1.03 4.52
N SER A 126 -18.61 -0.48 5.67
CA SER A 126 -19.66 -1.03 6.53
C SER A 126 -20.66 0.05 6.94
N LYS A 127 -21.81 -0.39 7.45
CA LYS A 127 -22.77 0.47 8.14
C LYS A 127 -22.71 0.14 9.64
N PRO A 128 -22.53 1.14 10.53
CA PRO A 128 -22.44 0.91 11.97
C PRO A 128 -23.70 0.23 12.55
N SER A 129 -24.87 0.62 12.04
CA SER A 129 -26.14 0.03 12.43
C SER A 129 -27.12 0.01 11.27
N PHE A 130 -28.12 -0.88 11.34
CA PHE A 130 -29.17 -0.98 10.33
C PHE A 130 -30.05 0.27 10.22
N LYS A 131 -30.09 1.09 11.27
CA LYS A 131 -30.83 2.37 11.31
C LYS A 131 -30.05 3.52 10.71
N SER A 132 -28.72 3.41 10.64
CA SER A 132 -27.86 4.49 10.15
C SER A 132 -27.71 4.42 8.63
N LYS A 133 -27.90 5.55 7.96
CA LYS A 133 -27.58 5.72 6.54
C LYS A 133 -26.08 5.99 6.30
N LYS A 134 -25.32 6.28 7.35
CA LYS A 134 -23.89 6.59 7.27
C LYS A 134 -23.09 5.35 6.87
N LYS A 135 -22.31 5.47 5.79
CA LYS A 135 -21.30 4.49 5.39
C LYS A 135 -19.97 4.86 6.03
N VAL A 136 -19.26 3.87 6.56
CA VAL A 136 -17.92 4.03 7.13
C VAL A 136 -16.96 3.18 6.31
N TRP A 137 -15.79 3.74 6.00
CA TRP A 137 -14.71 3.01 5.35
C TRP A 137 -14.02 2.13 6.39
N ASN A 138 -13.89 0.85 6.05
CA ASN A 138 -13.18 -0.11 6.90
C ASN A 138 -11.67 0.04 6.69
N ASN A 139 -10.88 -0.34 7.69
CA ASN A 139 -9.43 -0.41 7.55
C ASN A 139 -9.08 -1.38 6.40
N PRO A 140 -8.10 -1.06 5.53
CA PRO A 140 -7.64 -1.98 4.49
C PRO A 140 -7.34 -3.41 4.97
N SER A 141 -6.91 -3.60 6.22
CA SER A 141 -6.69 -4.94 6.81
C SER A 141 -7.96 -5.78 7.01
N GLU A 142 -9.14 -5.14 7.00
CA GLU A 142 -10.45 -5.80 7.10
C GLU A 142 -11.05 -6.13 5.73
N TRP A 143 -10.40 -5.69 4.65
CA TRP A 143 -10.86 -5.99 3.29
C TRP A 143 -10.57 -7.45 2.98
N VAL A 144 -11.52 -8.10 2.32
CA VAL A 144 -11.32 -9.48 1.86
C VAL A 144 -11.08 -9.42 0.37
N ILE A 145 -9.86 -9.80 -0.04
CA ILE A 145 -9.39 -9.77 -1.42
C ILE A 145 -9.36 -11.22 -1.92
N PHE A 146 -10.03 -11.46 -3.05
CA PHE A 146 -9.95 -12.71 -3.79
C PHE A 146 -9.20 -12.42 -5.09
N GLU A 147 -8.08 -13.11 -5.26
CA GLU A 147 -7.22 -12.93 -6.42
C GLU A 147 -7.82 -13.62 -7.65
N ASN A 148 -7.50 -13.08 -8.83
CA ASN A 148 -7.79 -13.68 -10.14
C ASN A 148 -9.25 -14.12 -10.36
N THR A 149 -10.21 -13.30 -9.92
CA THR A 149 -11.66 -13.55 -10.09
C THR A 149 -12.22 -13.03 -11.42
N GLN A 150 -11.52 -12.11 -12.08
CA GLN A 150 -11.85 -11.62 -13.42
C GLN A 150 -10.57 -11.32 -14.21
N GLU A 151 -10.70 -11.12 -15.51
CA GLU A 151 -9.57 -10.77 -16.37
C GLU A 151 -8.94 -9.44 -15.95
N ALA A 152 -7.62 -9.39 -15.86
CA ALA A 152 -6.89 -8.20 -15.45
C ALA A 152 -6.79 -7.19 -16.62
N ILE A 153 -7.19 -5.94 -16.37
CA ILE A 153 -7.03 -4.86 -17.35
C ILE A 153 -5.60 -4.32 -17.33
N ILE A 154 -4.94 -4.38 -16.17
CA ILE A 154 -3.60 -3.85 -15.92
C ILE A 154 -2.73 -4.95 -15.31
N GLU A 155 -1.49 -5.05 -15.79
CA GLU A 155 -0.49 -5.93 -15.20
C GLU A 155 -0.04 -5.44 -13.81
N GLU A 156 0.21 -6.38 -12.90
CA GLU A 156 0.67 -6.07 -11.54
C GLU A 156 1.93 -5.20 -11.52
N SER A 157 2.89 -5.44 -12.41
CA SER A 157 4.12 -4.67 -12.51
C SER A 157 3.85 -3.19 -12.80
N VAL A 158 2.97 -2.90 -13.76
CA VAL A 158 2.54 -1.54 -14.13
C VAL A 158 1.82 -0.86 -12.97
N PHE A 159 0.93 -1.59 -12.28
CA PHE A 159 0.21 -1.07 -11.13
C PHE A 159 1.16 -0.65 -10.01
N LEU A 160 2.14 -1.50 -9.67
CA LEU A 160 3.14 -1.20 -8.64
C LEU A 160 4.01 0.00 -9.01
N VAL A 161 4.45 0.10 -10.26
CA VAL A 161 5.18 1.27 -10.77
C VAL A 161 4.36 2.54 -10.59
N VAL A 162 3.08 2.52 -10.96
CA VAL A 162 2.17 3.65 -10.78
C VAL A 162 2.00 4.02 -9.30
N GLN A 163 1.83 3.05 -8.39
CA GLN A 163 1.74 3.36 -6.97
C GLN A 163 3.02 4.03 -6.44
N ASN A 164 4.19 3.52 -6.85
CA ASN A 164 5.48 4.10 -6.47
C ASN A 164 5.64 5.54 -7.00
N ILE A 165 5.30 5.78 -8.27
CA ILE A 165 5.30 7.13 -8.86
C ILE A 165 4.39 8.05 -8.05
N ARG A 166 3.17 7.61 -7.71
CA ARG A 166 2.20 8.42 -6.98
C ARG A 166 2.63 8.73 -5.55
N GLN A 167 3.28 7.79 -4.86
CA GLN A 167 3.83 8.00 -3.52
C GLN A 167 5.05 8.93 -3.53
N ALA A 168 5.93 8.78 -4.52
CA ALA A 168 7.13 9.60 -4.66
C ALA A 168 6.82 11.01 -5.18
N ARG A 169 5.67 11.19 -5.86
CA ARG A 169 5.32 12.45 -6.51
C ARG A 169 5.15 13.56 -5.48
N ARG A 170 6.05 14.53 -5.55
CA ARG A 170 5.91 15.82 -4.88
C ARG A 170 5.18 16.78 -5.84
N ARG A 171 4.12 17.45 -5.36
CA ARG A 171 3.31 18.36 -6.18
C ARG A 171 4.10 19.64 -6.48
N PRO A 172 4.40 19.97 -7.75
CA PRO A 172 5.00 21.26 -8.08
C PRO A 172 4.10 22.41 -7.62
N THR A 173 4.71 23.50 -7.16
CA THR A 173 3.94 24.69 -6.80
C THR A 173 3.43 25.40 -8.06
N LYS A 174 2.54 26.40 -7.92
CA LYS A 174 2.06 27.21 -9.06
C LYS A 174 3.19 27.89 -9.84
N MET A 175 4.36 28.07 -9.22
CA MET A 175 5.55 28.66 -9.84
C MET A 175 6.42 27.63 -10.58
N GLY A 176 5.96 26.38 -10.77
CA GLY A 176 6.65 25.34 -11.53
C GLY A 176 7.83 24.68 -10.79
N ASP A 177 8.43 25.38 -9.83
CA ASP A 177 9.54 24.89 -9.02
C ASP A 177 9.10 24.48 -7.60
N MET A 178 9.85 23.57 -6.99
CA MET A 178 9.74 23.21 -5.57
C MET A 178 11.00 23.67 -4.86
N GLY A 179 10.82 24.43 -3.77
CA GLY A 179 11.96 24.77 -2.93
C GLY A 179 12.68 23.52 -2.41
N MET A 180 14.01 23.58 -2.36
CA MET A 180 14.89 22.44 -2.06
C MET A 180 14.54 21.71 -0.75
N PHE A 181 14.02 22.42 0.26
CA PHE A 181 13.61 21.82 1.53
C PHE A 181 12.12 21.44 1.60
N SER A 182 11.42 21.39 0.47
CA SER A 182 10.00 21.02 0.42
C SER A 182 9.79 19.62 1.00
N GLY A 183 9.03 19.54 2.09
CA GLY A 183 8.74 18.29 2.81
C GLY A 183 9.80 17.85 3.82
N LEU A 184 10.89 18.61 4.01
CA LEU A 184 11.97 18.30 4.95
C LEU A 184 11.92 19.15 6.23
N VAL A 185 11.28 20.32 6.18
CA VAL A 185 11.26 21.28 7.30
C VAL A 185 9.98 21.12 8.12
N TYR A 186 10.15 20.98 9.43
CA TYR A 186 9.07 20.83 10.41
C TYR A 186 9.24 21.84 11.55
N CYS A 187 8.12 22.31 12.08
CA CYS A 187 8.09 23.19 13.24
C CYS A 187 8.45 22.39 14.50
N ALA A 188 9.40 22.87 15.29
CA ALA A 188 9.84 22.21 16.52
C ALA A 188 8.72 22.09 17.56
N ASP A 189 7.87 23.12 17.69
CA ASP A 189 6.83 23.17 18.72
C ASP A 189 5.64 22.25 18.43
N CYS A 190 5.08 22.32 17.21
CA CYS A 190 3.84 21.61 16.88
C CYS A 190 4.05 20.40 15.96
N GLY A 191 5.29 20.10 15.54
CA GLY A 191 5.61 19.03 14.58
C GLY A 191 5.02 19.23 13.17
N GLY A 192 4.37 20.37 12.92
CA GLY A 192 3.72 20.66 11.64
C GLY A 192 4.73 20.98 10.55
N LYS A 193 4.45 20.63 9.29
CA LYS A 193 5.32 20.99 8.15
C LYS A 193 5.48 22.51 8.05
N MET A 194 6.64 23.01 7.64
CA MET A 194 6.81 24.43 7.30
C MET A 194 6.61 24.64 5.80
N TYR A 195 5.81 25.63 5.42
CA TYR A 195 5.54 25.98 4.04
C TYR A 195 6.41 27.13 3.57
N LEU A 196 6.97 26.98 2.38
CA LEU A 196 7.70 28.04 1.70
C LEU A 196 6.73 29.08 1.16
N CYS A 197 6.90 30.33 1.59
CA CYS A 197 6.19 31.50 1.10
C CYS A 197 7.04 32.19 0.03
N ARG A 198 6.54 32.18 -1.20
CA ARG A 198 7.09 32.89 -2.37
C ARG A 198 6.00 33.75 -2.99
N ALA A 199 6.40 34.85 -3.62
CA ALA A 199 5.54 35.68 -4.45
C ALA A 199 6.34 36.12 -5.68
N ASN A 200 5.66 36.42 -6.80
CA ASN A 200 6.35 36.80 -8.04
C ASN A 200 7.23 38.07 -7.90
N HIS A 201 6.94 38.93 -6.92
CA HIS A 201 7.71 40.15 -6.64
C HIS A 201 8.75 39.96 -5.52
N PHE A 202 8.80 38.79 -4.88
CA PHE A 202 9.81 38.51 -3.86
C PHE A 202 11.14 38.18 -4.55
N LYS A 203 12.20 38.82 -4.09
CA LYS A 203 13.56 38.34 -4.37
C LYS A 203 13.83 37.06 -3.57
N PRO A 204 14.76 36.18 -3.99
CA PRO A 204 15.09 34.95 -3.28
C PRO A 204 15.39 35.14 -1.78
N GLU A 205 15.97 36.28 -1.39
CA GLU A 205 16.32 36.62 -0.01
C GLU A 205 15.10 36.93 0.86
N GLN A 206 13.97 37.26 0.23
CA GLN A 206 12.70 37.56 0.88
C GLN A 206 11.81 36.33 1.03
N GLU A 207 12.18 35.20 0.42
CA GLU A 207 11.48 33.94 0.61
C GLU A 207 11.70 33.42 2.03
N TYR A 208 10.65 32.86 2.65
CA TYR A 208 10.73 32.34 4.00
C TYR A 208 9.82 31.12 4.20
N TYR A 209 10.18 30.27 5.14
CA TYR A 209 9.37 29.16 5.61
C TYR A 209 8.54 29.62 6.81
N ILE A 210 7.26 29.22 6.86
CA ILE A 210 6.36 29.49 7.99
C ILE A 210 5.66 28.19 8.42
N CYS A 211 5.41 28.03 9.72
CA CYS A 211 4.65 26.90 10.25
C CYS A 211 3.27 26.79 9.59
N SER A 212 2.95 25.63 9.01
CA SER A 212 1.67 25.40 8.33
C SER A 212 0.48 25.39 9.29
N THR A 213 0.67 24.89 10.51
CA THR A 213 -0.36 24.87 11.57
C THR A 213 -0.77 26.29 11.96
N TYR A 214 0.20 27.16 12.26
CA TYR A 214 -0.04 28.58 12.56
C TYR A 214 -0.70 29.31 11.39
N ARG A 215 -0.24 29.05 10.16
CA ARG A 215 -0.80 29.70 8.95
C ARG A 215 -2.26 29.32 8.72
N LYS A 216 -2.64 28.09 9.06
CA LYS A 216 -4.02 27.61 8.93
C LYS A 216 -4.90 28.15 10.05
N ASP A 217 -4.42 28.10 11.28
CA ASP A 217 -5.13 28.59 12.46
C ASP A 217 -4.11 29.14 13.47
N ARG A 218 -4.26 30.43 13.78
CA ARG A 218 -3.34 31.17 14.65
C ARG A 218 -3.43 30.74 16.12
N SER A 219 -4.46 30.00 16.51
CA SER A 219 -4.62 29.48 17.88
C SER A 219 -3.84 28.18 18.14
N LEU A 220 -3.47 27.44 17.09
CA LEU A 220 -2.91 26.09 17.21
C LEU A 220 -1.38 26.06 17.34
N CYS A 221 -0.69 27.15 17.01
CA CYS A 221 0.77 27.28 17.13
C CYS A 221 1.16 28.76 17.20
N LYS A 222 2.43 29.06 17.50
CA LYS A 222 2.99 30.43 17.46
C LYS A 222 3.61 30.75 16.10
N THR A 223 3.95 32.02 15.89
CA THR A 223 4.53 32.54 14.64
C THR A 223 5.98 32.10 14.44
N HIS A 224 6.19 30.83 14.08
CA HIS A 224 7.49 30.30 13.70
C HIS A 224 7.77 30.54 12.22
N SER A 225 8.82 31.29 11.92
CA SER A 225 9.28 31.53 10.56
C SER A 225 10.80 31.61 10.48
N ILE A 226 11.35 31.20 9.34
CA ILE A 226 12.79 31.28 9.04
C ILE A 226 12.97 31.68 7.58
N ARG A 227 13.88 32.62 7.29
CA ARG A 227 14.20 33.00 5.92
C ARG A 227 14.84 31.84 5.19
N ARG A 228 14.54 31.68 3.90
CA ARG A 228 15.07 30.61 3.05
C ARG A 228 16.59 30.63 3.03
N VAL A 229 17.19 31.79 2.77
CA VAL A 229 18.66 31.96 2.71
C VAL A 229 19.34 31.58 4.02
N VAL A 230 18.77 31.99 5.16
CA VAL A 230 19.30 31.63 6.49
C VAL A 230 19.25 30.12 6.73
N LEU A 231 18.14 29.47 6.33
CA LEU A 231 18.04 28.02 6.42
C LEU A 231 19.05 27.32 5.51
N GLU A 232 19.23 27.80 4.27
CA GLU A 232 20.23 27.28 3.33
C GLU A 232 21.64 27.36 3.92
N GLU A 233 22.02 28.50 4.50
CA GLU A 233 23.33 28.68 5.14
C GLU A 233 23.56 27.75 6.33
N ILE A 234 22.56 27.59 7.21
CA ILE A 234 22.67 26.71 8.39
C ILE A 234 22.85 25.25 7.94
N VAL A 235 22.03 24.78 6.99
CA VAL A 235 22.13 23.41 6.49
C VAL A 235 23.47 23.18 5.80
N LEU A 236 23.92 24.14 4.99
CA LEU A 236 25.17 24.05 4.25
C LEU A 236 26.38 24.04 5.18
N ARG A 237 26.37 24.82 6.25
CA ARG A 237 27.41 24.80 7.30
C ARG A 237 27.46 23.44 7.99
N ASN A 238 26.33 22.93 8.47
CA ASN A 238 26.27 21.63 9.13
C ASN A 238 26.71 20.49 8.19
N LEU A 239 26.38 20.59 6.89
CA LEU A 239 26.81 19.61 5.90
C LEU A 239 28.34 19.65 5.71
N ARG A 240 28.95 20.85 5.64
CA ARG A 240 30.40 21.00 5.56
C ARG A 240 31.10 20.45 6.80
N GLU A 241 30.58 20.71 7.99
CA GLU A 241 31.11 20.17 9.25
C GLU A 241 30.99 18.64 9.31
N ALA A 242 29.85 18.09 8.87
CA ALA A 242 29.67 16.64 8.80
C ALA A 242 30.63 16.00 7.78
N ILE A 243 30.81 16.62 6.61
CA ILE A 243 31.77 16.15 5.60
C ILE A 243 33.18 16.24 6.15
N SER A 244 33.60 17.35 6.76
CA SER A 244 34.94 17.47 7.33
C SER A 244 35.20 16.45 8.44
N TYR A 245 34.19 16.17 9.27
CA TYR A 245 34.27 15.10 10.26
C TYR A 245 34.43 13.73 9.59
N VAL A 246 33.64 13.42 8.56
CA VAL A 246 33.75 12.13 7.85
C VAL A 246 35.09 11.98 7.13
N THR A 247 35.63 13.04 6.51
CA THR A 247 36.94 13.01 5.85
C THR A 247 38.10 12.89 6.84
N GLN A 248 37.95 13.41 8.07
CA GLN A 248 38.98 13.29 9.12
C GLN A 248 38.94 11.95 9.87
N TYR A 249 37.81 11.23 9.82
CA TYR A 249 37.60 9.95 10.51
C TYR A 249 37.10 8.86 9.55
N GLU A 250 37.60 8.85 8.30
CA GLU A 250 37.08 8.05 7.19
C GLU A 250 37.09 6.55 7.51
N ASP A 251 38.17 6.05 8.12
CA ASP A 251 38.30 4.64 8.52
C ASP A 251 37.35 4.25 9.67
N ASP A 252 37.19 5.08 10.69
CA ASP A 252 36.31 4.79 11.85
C ASP A 252 34.82 4.94 11.48
N PHE A 253 34.47 5.84 10.57
CA PHE A 253 33.09 6.00 10.09
C PHE A 253 32.67 4.88 9.15
N ILE A 254 33.53 4.49 8.20
CA ILE A 254 33.28 3.32 7.33
C ILE A 254 33.18 2.06 8.18
N GLN A 255 34.08 1.88 9.15
CA GLN A 255 34.06 0.74 10.05
C GLN A 255 32.77 0.71 10.89
N ARG A 256 32.35 1.83 11.52
CA ARG A 256 31.12 1.87 12.32
C ARG A 256 29.84 1.76 11.49
N ALA A 257 29.78 2.36 10.30
CA ALA A 257 28.61 2.27 9.42
C ALA A 257 28.46 0.86 8.82
N ALA A 258 29.57 0.24 8.40
CA ALA A 258 29.60 -1.14 7.95
C ALA A 258 29.27 -2.10 9.10
N GLU A 259 29.86 -1.91 10.28
CA GLU A 259 29.57 -2.73 11.46
C GLU A 259 28.14 -2.57 11.95
N ARG A 260 27.56 -1.37 11.95
CA ARG A 260 26.15 -1.17 12.34
C ARG A 260 25.20 -1.83 11.35
N SER A 261 25.42 -1.63 10.04
CA SER A 261 24.60 -2.28 9.00
C SER A 261 24.72 -3.80 9.05
N LEU A 262 25.92 -4.34 9.30
CA LEU A 262 26.15 -5.77 9.47
C LEU A 262 25.49 -6.30 10.75
N ARG A 263 25.62 -5.60 11.89
CA ARG A 263 25.01 -5.99 13.17
C ARG A 263 23.49 -5.96 13.12
N GLU A 264 22.89 -4.95 12.50
CA GLU A 264 21.42 -4.86 12.33
C GLU A 264 20.91 -6.00 11.43
N ARG A 265 21.61 -6.29 10.33
CA ARG A 265 21.29 -7.42 9.43
C ARG A 265 21.48 -8.78 10.12
N ASP A 266 22.58 -8.97 10.83
CA ASP A 266 22.86 -10.21 11.55
C ASP A 266 21.89 -10.43 12.71
N LYS A 267 21.46 -9.37 13.41
CA LYS A 267 20.42 -9.43 14.43
C LYS A 267 19.05 -9.80 13.83
N ALA A 268 18.68 -9.19 12.71
CA ALA A 268 17.43 -9.52 12.01
C ALA A 268 17.43 -10.99 11.50
N LEU A 269 18.55 -11.46 10.96
CA LEU A 269 18.72 -12.85 10.53
C LEU A 269 18.65 -13.82 11.72
N ALA A 270 19.28 -13.49 12.85
CA ALA A 270 19.23 -14.28 14.07
C ALA A 270 17.79 -14.39 14.63
N GLN A 271 17.03 -13.29 14.60
CA GLN A 271 15.62 -13.30 14.99
C GLN A 271 14.78 -14.20 14.07
N LYS A 272 14.95 -14.10 12.74
CA LYS A 272 14.25 -14.97 11.79
C LYS A 272 14.56 -16.45 12.01
N LYS A 273 15.83 -16.79 12.28
CA LYS A 273 16.24 -18.17 12.62
C LYS A 273 15.61 -18.67 13.92
N ALA A 274 15.56 -17.82 14.95
CA ALA A 274 14.94 -18.19 16.22
C ALA A 274 13.44 -18.48 16.06
N VAL A 275 12.73 -17.64 15.29
CA VAL A 275 11.31 -17.84 14.99
C VAL A 275 11.10 -19.11 14.14
N LEU A 276 11.94 -19.36 13.14
CA LEU A 276 11.89 -20.58 12.33
C LEU A 276 12.04 -21.83 13.21
N ALA A 277 13.06 -21.87 14.06
CA ALA A 277 13.30 -23.00 14.96
C ALA A 277 12.16 -23.19 15.97
N GLN A 278 11.55 -22.10 16.46
CA GLN A 278 10.40 -22.16 17.34
C GLN A 278 9.17 -22.73 16.62
N SER A 279 8.90 -22.30 15.39
CA SER A 279 7.80 -22.82 14.56
C SER A 279 7.99 -24.30 14.25
N GLU A 280 9.19 -24.72 13.84
CA GLU A 280 9.52 -26.12 13.58
C GLU A 280 9.35 -27.00 14.84
N LYS A 281 9.79 -26.50 16.00
CA LYS A 281 9.59 -27.19 17.27
C LYS A 281 8.09 -27.34 17.60
N ARG A 282 7.30 -26.27 17.42
CA ARG A 282 5.86 -26.31 17.67
C ARG A 282 5.14 -27.27 16.73
N ILE A 283 5.53 -27.32 15.45
CA ILE A 283 4.99 -28.29 14.49
C ILE A 283 5.24 -29.72 14.97
N ALA A 284 6.46 -30.02 15.43
CA ALA A 284 6.79 -31.35 15.95
C ALA A 284 6.04 -31.70 17.25
N GLU A 285 5.81 -30.72 18.13
CA GLU A 285 4.98 -30.89 19.33
C GLU A 285 3.52 -31.19 18.96
N LEU A 286 2.96 -30.47 17.97
CA LEU A 286 1.62 -30.71 17.47
C LEU A 286 1.45 -32.11 16.88
N ASP A 287 2.46 -32.63 16.16
CA ASP A 287 2.42 -34.01 15.65
C ASP A 287 2.35 -35.06 16.77
N VAL A 288 3.05 -34.82 17.89
CA VAL A 288 2.98 -35.71 19.07
C VAL A 288 1.62 -35.61 19.76
N ILE A 289 1.07 -34.39 19.89
CA ILE A 289 -0.26 -34.17 20.47
C ILE A 289 -1.33 -34.86 19.62
N PHE A 290 -1.22 -34.78 18.29
CA PHE A 290 -2.17 -35.40 17.37
C PHE A 290 -2.19 -36.92 17.51
N LYS A 291 -1.02 -37.56 17.61
CA LYS A 291 -0.89 -39.00 17.86
C LYS A 291 -1.58 -39.43 19.17
N ARG A 292 -1.36 -38.68 20.25
CA ARG A 292 -1.99 -38.98 21.56
C ARG A 292 -3.51 -38.81 21.53
N ILE A 293 -4.00 -37.76 20.90
CA ILE A 293 -5.45 -37.51 20.78
C ILE A 293 -6.13 -38.61 19.97
N TYR A 294 -5.46 -39.14 18.94
CA TYR A 294 -5.94 -40.29 18.19
C TYR A 294 -6.00 -41.58 19.05
N GLU A 295 -4.97 -41.85 19.85
CA GLU A 295 -4.94 -42.97 20.81
C GLU A 295 -6.02 -42.86 21.89
N ASP A 296 -6.26 -41.66 22.42
CA ASP A 296 -7.30 -41.39 23.42
C ASP A 296 -8.72 -41.51 22.84
N ASN A 297 -8.91 -41.23 21.54
CA ASN A 297 -10.18 -41.48 20.85
C ASN A 297 -10.44 -42.98 20.69
N ILE A 298 -9.45 -43.75 20.22
CA ILE A 298 -9.59 -45.20 20.04
C ILE A 298 -9.84 -45.91 21.38
N SER A 299 -9.22 -45.45 22.46
CA SER A 299 -9.41 -46.02 23.80
C SER A 299 -10.70 -45.58 24.50
N GLY A 300 -11.55 -44.77 23.84
CA GLY A 300 -12.83 -44.31 24.35
C GLY A 300 -12.76 -43.29 25.48
N LYS A 301 -11.56 -42.75 25.77
CA LYS A 301 -11.35 -41.67 26.76
C LYS A 301 -11.79 -40.32 26.23
N LEU A 302 -11.86 -40.18 24.91
CA LEU A 302 -12.31 -38.99 24.20
C LEU A 302 -13.55 -39.31 23.36
N SER A 303 -14.51 -38.40 23.30
CA SER A 303 -15.66 -38.54 22.40
C SER A 303 -15.33 -38.07 20.99
N ASP A 304 -15.96 -38.68 19.99
CA ASP A 304 -15.75 -38.35 18.57
C ASP A 304 -15.99 -36.85 18.27
N GLU A 305 -17.01 -36.23 18.88
CA GLU A 305 -17.25 -34.79 18.73
C GLU A 305 -16.08 -33.93 19.25
N ARG A 306 -15.44 -34.35 20.36
CA ARG A 306 -14.28 -33.63 20.91
C ARG A 306 -13.03 -33.89 20.10
N PHE A 307 -12.85 -35.11 19.58
CA PHE A 307 -11.76 -35.45 18.66
C PHE A 307 -11.80 -34.56 17.41
N ILE A 308 -12.95 -34.49 16.73
CA ILE A 308 -13.13 -33.70 15.50
C ILE A 308 -12.83 -32.21 15.72
N LYS A 309 -13.21 -31.68 16.89
CA LYS A 309 -12.96 -30.27 17.21
C LYS A 309 -11.47 -30.01 17.47
N LEU A 310 -10.83 -30.84 18.29
CA LEU A 310 -9.41 -30.68 18.63
C LEU A 310 -8.50 -30.94 17.41
N SER A 311 -8.80 -31.95 16.61
CA SER A 311 -8.03 -32.27 15.41
C SER A 311 -8.04 -31.11 14.43
N ARG A 312 -9.21 -30.51 14.18
CA ARG A 312 -9.34 -29.34 13.29
C ARG A 312 -8.54 -28.14 13.79
N ASP A 313 -8.60 -27.83 15.08
CA ASP A 313 -7.89 -26.68 15.65
C ASP A 313 -6.37 -26.86 15.55
N TYR A 314 -5.86 -28.07 15.82
CA TYR A 314 -4.42 -28.39 15.72
C TYR A 314 -3.93 -28.48 14.26
N GLU A 315 -4.73 -29.03 13.35
CA GLU A 315 -4.43 -29.04 11.91
C GLU A 315 -4.32 -27.62 11.36
N GLN A 316 -5.25 -26.74 11.76
CA GLN A 316 -5.23 -25.34 11.36
C GLN A 316 -4.00 -24.59 11.91
N GLU A 317 -3.64 -24.82 13.18
CA GLU A 317 -2.41 -24.27 13.77
C GLU A 317 -1.16 -24.78 13.03
N GLN A 318 -1.13 -26.08 12.70
CA GLN A 318 0.00 -26.70 12.01
C GLN A 318 0.16 -26.17 10.58
N GLU A 319 -0.93 -25.97 9.84
CA GLU A 319 -0.92 -25.42 8.49
C GLU A 319 -0.39 -23.98 8.46
N GLN A 320 -0.84 -23.15 9.42
CA GLN A 320 -0.34 -21.78 9.58
C GLN A 320 1.16 -21.76 9.90
N LEU A 321 1.60 -22.59 10.84
CA LEU A 321 3.02 -22.67 11.22
C LEU A 321 3.90 -23.19 10.07
N LYS A 322 3.41 -24.15 9.27
CA LYS A 322 4.12 -24.66 8.08
C LYS A 322 4.30 -23.56 7.02
N ALA A 323 3.25 -22.78 6.73
CA ALA A 323 3.34 -21.65 5.79
C ALA A 323 4.35 -20.58 6.25
N VAL A 324 4.35 -20.25 7.55
CA VAL A 324 5.32 -19.32 8.15
C VAL A 324 6.74 -19.88 8.09
N ALA A 325 6.94 -21.15 8.45
CA ALA A 325 8.25 -21.80 8.42
C ALA A 325 8.82 -21.88 6.99
N GLU A 326 7.98 -22.17 5.99
CA GLU A 326 8.41 -22.21 4.59
C GLU A 326 8.86 -20.83 4.09
N THR A 327 8.08 -19.79 4.39
CA THR A 327 8.40 -18.41 4.00
C THR A 327 9.71 -17.94 4.66
N LEU A 328 9.82 -18.10 5.99
CA LEU A 328 11.03 -17.73 6.74
C LEU A 328 12.25 -18.55 6.29
N GLY A 329 12.08 -19.84 6.01
CA GLY A 329 13.14 -20.72 5.52
C GLY A 329 13.69 -20.27 4.16
N ARG A 330 12.82 -19.87 3.23
CA ARG A 330 13.23 -19.31 1.92
C ARG A 330 14.02 -18.00 2.10
N GLU A 331 13.54 -17.10 2.97
CA GLU A 331 14.19 -15.83 3.24
C GLU A 331 15.58 -16.00 3.89
N VAL A 332 15.70 -16.89 4.88
CA VAL A 332 16.99 -17.19 5.54
C VAL A 332 17.97 -17.75 4.53
N LYS A 333 17.56 -18.72 3.68
CA LYS A 333 18.43 -19.29 2.63
C LYS A 333 18.90 -18.23 1.63
N GLN A 334 18.01 -17.37 1.16
CA GLN A 334 18.39 -16.28 0.25
C GLN A 334 19.38 -15.30 0.88
N GLN A 335 19.18 -14.94 2.16
CA GLN A 335 20.07 -14.04 2.87
C GLN A 335 21.46 -14.68 3.14
N GLU A 336 21.52 -15.98 3.43
CA GLU A 336 22.77 -16.71 3.60
C GLU A 336 23.55 -16.89 2.29
N GLN A 337 22.85 -17.17 1.18
CA GLN A 337 23.45 -17.21 -0.15
C GLN A 337 24.05 -15.84 -0.53
N LYS A 338 23.32 -14.75 -0.25
CA LYS A 338 23.84 -13.38 -0.45
C LYS A 338 25.06 -13.10 0.42
N LYS A 339 25.07 -13.51 1.70
CA LYS A 339 26.25 -13.37 2.60
C LYS A 339 27.47 -14.13 2.10
N THR A 340 27.26 -15.33 1.56
CA THR A 340 28.32 -16.17 0.98
C THR A 340 28.86 -15.56 -0.30
N ASN A 341 27.99 -15.02 -1.17
CA ASN A 341 28.39 -14.36 -2.41
C ASN A 341 29.13 -13.04 -2.16
N VAL A 342 28.70 -12.25 -1.18
CA VAL A 342 29.42 -11.01 -0.78
C VAL A 342 30.78 -11.33 -0.18
N ARG A 343 30.89 -12.37 0.68
CA ARG A 343 32.20 -12.80 1.22
C ARG A 343 33.13 -13.34 0.14
N LYS A 344 32.61 -14.13 -0.82
CA LYS A 344 33.37 -14.58 -1.99
C LYS A 344 33.81 -13.40 -2.85
N PHE A 345 32.94 -12.44 -3.12
CA PHE A 345 33.26 -11.21 -3.85
C PHE A 345 34.35 -10.39 -3.14
N ILE A 346 34.24 -10.16 -1.84
CA ILE A 346 35.27 -9.46 -1.04
C ILE A 346 36.59 -10.24 -1.04
N SER A 347 36.58 -11.57 -0.96
CA SER A 347 37.81 -12.39 -1.03
C SER A 347 38.49 -12.36 -2.39
N VAL A 348 37.71 -12.24 -3.47
CA VAL A 348 38.22 -12.09 -4.84
C VAL A 348 38.80 -10.70 -5.03
N VAL A 349 38.11 -9.64 -4.57
CA VAL A 349 38.60 -8.25 -4.64
C VAL A 349 39.87 -8.07 -3.83
N LYS A 350 39.96 -8.64 -2.61
CA LYS A 350 41.20 -8.63 -1.81
C LYS A 350 42.39 -9.29 -2.52
N LYS A 351 42.15 -10.37 -3.28
CA LYS A 351 43.18 -11.02 -4.09
C LYS A 351 43.76 -10.13 -5.21
N TYR A 352 43.03 -9.09 -5.63
CA TYR A 352 43.44 -8.16 -6.68
C TYR A 352 43.87 -6.78 -6.15
N THR A 353 43.65 -6.47 -4.88
CA THR A 353 44.17 -5.24 -4.22
C THR A 353 45.48 -5.44 -3.45
N ASP A 354 45.96 -6.68 -3.29
CA ASP A 354 47.30 -6.99 -2.73
C ASP A 354 48.36 -7.24 -3.83
N MET A 355 48.09 -6.87 -5.09
CA MET A 355 49.11 -6.75 -6.13
C MET A 355 49.25 -5.28 -6.52
N THR A 356 50.39 -4.71 -6.10
CA THR A 356 50.94 -3.36 -6.32
C THR A 356 50.29 -2.19 -5.59
#